data_AF-A0A350RK28-F1
#
_entry.id   AF-A0A350RK28-F1
#
_cell.length_a   1.000
_cell.length_b   1.000
_cell.length_c   1.000
_cell.angle_alpha   90.00
_cell.angle_beta   90.00
_cell.angle_gamma   90.00
#
_symmetry.space_group_name_H-M   'P 1'
#
loop_
_entity.id
_entity.type
_entity.pdbx_description
1 polymer ?
#
loop_
_entity_poly.entity_id
_entity_poly.type
_entity_poly.pdbx_seq_one_letter_code
_entity_poly.pdbx_strand_id
1 'polypeptide(L)'
;RRATSVAILNANYIASRLEESYPVLYRGQNGLVAHECILDFRQLSEIVTVEDVAKRLIDYGFHAPTMSFPVPGTLMVEPTESESRQEIDRFCDAMIQIRQEIARIESGEWPQDDNPLINAPHPAEDLIRGNWLHPYSREEAAFPLPLNSEDKYWPPVSRIDGVHGDRNLVCNCPDPRFFEDLQG
;
A
#
# COMPACT_ATOMS: atom_id res chain seq x y z
N ARG A 1 1.28 3.83 -31.44
CA ARG A 1 2.69 4.34 -31.37
C ARG A 1 2.89 5.26 -30.17
N ARG A 2 2.20 6.42 -30.08
CA ARG A 2 2.35 7.35 -28.93
C ARG A 2 2.00 6.70 -27.58
N ALA A 3 0.86 5.99 -27.50
CA ALA A 3 0.43 5.27 -26.31
C ALA A 3 1.54 4.38 -25.72
N THR A 4 2.00 3.39 -26.50
CA THR A 4 3.09 2.49 -26.11
C THR A 4 4.35 3.22 -25.64
N SER A 5 4.76 4.31 -26.31
CA SER A 5 5.94 5.08 -25.90
C SER A 5 5.74 5.79 -24.56
N VAL A 6 4.54 6.29 -24.27
CA VAL A 6 4.22 6.94 -23.00
C VAL A 6 4.10 5.91 -21.87
N ALA A 7 3.50 4.75 -22.10
CA ALA A 7 3.45 3.68 -21.11
C ALA A 7 4.86 3.25 -20.65
N ILE A 8 5.79 3.05 -21.60
CA ILE A 8 7.19 2.72 -21.30
C ILE A 8 7.88 3.88 -20.57
N LEU A 9 7.64 5.13 -20.98
CA LEU A 9 8.20 6.31 -20.32
C LEU A 9 7.73 6.42 -18.87
N ASN A 10 6.44 6.26 -18.63
CA ASN A 10 5.83 6.35 -17.30
C ASN A 10 6.40 5.27 -16.37
N ALA A 11 6.53 4.03 -16.82
CA ALA A 11 7.11 2.95 -16.03
C ALA A 11 8.59 3.19 -15.69
N ASN A 12 9.39 3.68 -16.65
CA ASN A 12 10.79 4.02 -16.41
C ASN A 12 10.93 5.24 -15.49
N TYR A 13 10.00 6.19 -15.53
CA TYR A 13 9.97 7.32 -14.60
C TYR A 13 9.72 6.86 -13.17
N ILE A 14 8.74 5.98 -12.94
CA ILE A 14 8.49 5.36 -11.62
C ILE A 14 9.73 4.59 -11.15
N ALA A 15 10.26 3.72 -12.00
CA ALA A 15 11.43 2.91 -11.68
C ALA A 15 12.63 3.80 -11.27
N SER A 16 12.85 4.91 -11.97
CA SER A 16 13.93 5.84 -11.63
C SER A 16 13.67 6.63 -10.34
N ARG A 17 12.42 7.02 -10.06
CA ARG A 17 12.06 7.76 -8.83
C ARG A 17 12.15 6.91 -7.58
N LEU A 18 11.90 5.60 -7.70
CA LEU A 18 11.79 4.69 -6.55
C LEU A 18 13.04 3.85 -6.31
N GLU A 19 14.01 3.79 -7.23
CA GLU A 19 15.16 2.88 -7.15
C GLU A 19 16.00 3.02 -5.87
N GLU A 20 16.13 4.23 -5.32
CA GLU A 20 16.85 4.45 -4.05
C GLU A 20 16.07 3.93 -2.83
N SER A 21 14.75 3.87 -2.92
CA SER A 21 13.87 3.40 -1.83
C SER A 21 13.59 1.90 -1.91
N TYR A 22 13.34 1.40 -3.12
CA TYR A 22 13.01 0.02 -3.42
C TYR A 22 13.76 -0.41 -4.69
N PRO A 23 14.70 -1.37 -4.60
CA PRO A 23 15.44 -1.84 -5.76
C PRO A 23 14.51 -2.36 -6.87
N VAL A 24 14.83 -2.00 -8.12
CA VAL A 24 14.13 -2.53 -9.29
C VAL A 24 14.71 -3.90 -9.64
N LEU A 25 13.90 -4.94 -9.52
CA LEU A 25 14.38 -6.34 -9.55
C LEU A 25 14.96 -6.74 -10.91
N TYR A 26 14.32 -6.32 -12.01
CA TYR A 26 14.75 -6.68 -13.37
C TYR A 26 14.82 -5.44 -14.25
N ARG A 27 15.94 -5.32 -14.97
CA ARG A 27 16.19 -4.30 -15.99
C ARG A 27 16.69 -4.95 -17.27
N GLY A 28 16.37 -4.37 -18.42
CA GLY A 28 16.92 -4.76 -19.71
C GLY A 28 18.40 -4.38 -19.86
N GLN A 29 18.99 -4.72 -21.01
CA GLN A 29 20.44 -4.52 -21.28
C GLN A 29 20.92 -3.07 -21.11
N ASN A 30 20.05 -2.09 -21.35
CA ASN A 30 20.38 -0.66 -21.24
C ASN A 30 19.94 -0.05 -19.89
N GLY A 31 19.62 -0.89 -18.88
CA GLY A 31 19.15 -0.43 -17.57
C GLY A 31 17.70 0.07 -17.56
N LEU A 32 16.94 -0.08 -18.65
CA LEU A 32 15.55 0.35 -18.74
C LEU A 32 14.58 -0.81 -18.51
N VAL A 33 13.38 -0.48 -18.04
CA VAL A 33 12.23 -1.39 -17.94
C VAL A 33 11.31 -1.24 -19.16
N ALA A 34 10.31 -2.13 -19.28
CA ALA A 34 9.31 -2.04 -20.33
C ALA A 34 8.15 -1.11 -19.92
N HIS A 35 6.90 -1.57 -20.02
CA HIS A 35 5.70 -0.82 -19.61
C HIS A 35 5.35 -1.00 -18.13
N GLU A 36 6.12 -1.81 -17.41
CA GLU A 36 5.97 -2.10 -15.99
C GLU A 36 7.35 -2.27 -15.33
N CYS A 37 7.42 -2.19 -14.00
CA CYS A 37 8.62 -2.49 -13.21
C CYS A 37 8.27 -3.31 -11.97
N ILE A 38 9.24 -4.07 -11.44
CA ILE A 38 9.08 -4.86 -10.22
C ILE A 38 9.94 -4.25 -9.12
N LEU A 39 9.30 -3.84 -8.03
CA LEU A 39 9.93 -3.29 -6.83
C LEU A 39 10.14 -4.42 -5.81
N ASP A 40 11.38 -4.56 -5.34
CA ASP A 40 11.78 -5.65 -4.45
C ASP A 40 11.74 -5.26 -2.97
N PHE A 41 10.86 -5.92 -2.20
CA PHE A 41 10.68 -5.69 -0.76
C PHE A 41 11.30 -6.81 0.08
N ARG A 42 11.91 -7.83 -0.53
CA ARG A 42 12.35 -9.03 0.20
C ARG A 42 13.40 -8.72 1.26
N GLN A 43 14.22 -7.69 1.05
CA GLN A 43 15.21 -7.22 2.03
C GLN A 43 14.57 -6.61 3.29
N LEU A 44 13.29 -6.23 3.22
CA LEU A 44 12.53 -5.62 4.31
C LEU A 44 11.66 -6.65 5.06
N SER A 45 11.64 -7.92 4.63
CA SER A 45 10.70 -8.94 5.11
C SER A 45 10.78 -9.27 6.60
N GLU A 46 11.93 -9.02 7.25
CA GLU A 46 12.10 -9.17 8.69
C GLU A 46 11.49 -8.00 9.49
N ILE A 47 11.15 -6.89 8.82
CA ILE A 47 10.60 -5.67 9.41
C ILE A 47 9.12 -5.53 9.04
N VAL A 48 8.81 -5.60 7.74
CA VAL A 48 7.46 -5.51 7.19
C VAL A 48 7.28 -6.43 5.99
N THR A 49 6.06 -6.88 5.77
CA THR A 49 5.70 -7.68 4.60
C THR A 49 5.31 -6.78 3.42
N VAL A 50 5.32 -7.35 2.21
CA VAL A 50 4.79 -6.65 1.02
C VAL A 50 3.28 -6.37 1.14
N GLU A 51 2.56 -7.19 1.91
CA GLU A 51 1.14 -6.97 2.17
C GLU A 51 0.94 -5.72 3.03
N ASP A 52 1.82 -5.46 4.00
CA ASP A 52 1.74 -4.26 4.84
C ASP A 52 1.85 -2.98 4.00
N VAL A 53 2.79 -2.97 3.04
CA VAL A 53 2.92 -1.86 2.08
C VAL A 53 1.66 -1.74 1.20
N ALA A 54 1.14 -2.87 0.72
CA ALA A 54 -0.07 -2.90 -0.11
C ALA A 54 -1.31 -2.36 0.64
N LYS A 55 -1.48 -2.71 1.92
CA LYS A 55 -2.57 -2.18 2.74
C LYS A 55 -2.33 -0.71 3.08
N ARG A 56 -1.09 -0.33 3.39
CA ARG A 56 -0.74 1.05 3.73
C ARG A 56 -1.02 2.02 2.58
N LEU A 57 -0.79 1.61 1.33
CA LEU A 57 -1.14 2.41 0.15
C LEU A 57 -2.62 2.84 0.10
N ILE A 58 -3.53 2.07 0.69
CA ILE A 58 -4.96 2.43 0.75
C ILE A 58 -5.16 3.71 1.55
N ASP A 59 -4.40 3.90 2.64
CA ASP A 59 -4.46 5.11 3.46
C ASP A 59 -3.94 6.34 2.70
N TYR A 60 -3.05 6.13 1.73
CA TYR A 60 -2.58 7.15 0.78
C TYR A 60 -3.54 7.35 -0.41
N GLY A 61 -4.65 6.61 -0.48
CA GLY A 61 -5.65 6.72 -1.55
C GLY A 61 -5.34 5.89 -2.79
N PHE A 62 -4.41 4.93 -2.72
CA PHE A 62 -4.04 4.07 -3.84
C PHE A 62 -4.53 2.63 -3.65
N HIS A 63 -5.02 2.04 -4.75
CA HIS A 63 -5.08 0.60 -4.85
C HIS A 63 -3.65 0.05 -5.00
N ALA A 64 -3.36 -1.07 -4.32
CA ALA A 64 -2.04 -1.68 -4.43
C ALA A 64 -1.75 -2.17 -5.86
N PRO A 65 -0.49 -2.10 -6.33
CA PRO A 65 -0.07 -2.78 -7.55
C PRO A 65 -0.20 -4.30 -7.44
N THR A 66 0.13 -5.02 -8.52
CA THR A 66 0.13 -6.49 -8.50
C THR A 66 1.10 -7.00 -7.45
N MET A 67 0.60 -7.78 -6.48
CA MET A 67 1.37 -8.21 -5.32
C MET A 67 1.83 -9.66 -5.44
N SER A 68 3.09 -9.93 -5.07
CA SER A 68 3.70 -11.27 -4.96
C SER A 68 3.67 -12.11 -6.24
N PHE A 69 3.52 -11.47 -7.40
CA PHE A 69 3.62 -12.08 -8.71
C PHE A 69 4.35 -11.13 -9.67
N PRO A 70 5.27 -11.61 -10.54
CA PRO A 70 5.68 -13.01 -10.72
C PRO A 70 6.63 -13.52 -9.61
N VAL A 71 7.08 -12.64 -8.71
CA VAL A 71 8.02 -12.98 -7.63
C VAL A 71 7.35 -12.73 -6.27
N PRO A 72 7.33 -13.73 -5.35
CA PRO A 72 6.83 -13.52 -4.00
C PRO A 72 7.58 -12.41 -3.25
N GLY A 73 6.86 -11.59 -2.49
CA GLY A 73 7.48 -10.48 -1.72
C GLY A 73 7.84 -9.26 -2.56
N THR A 74 7.22 -9.08 -3.73
CA THR A 74 7.45 -7.93 -4.62
C THR A 74 6.14 -7.26 -5.03
N LEU A 75 6.23 -6.01 -5.49
CA LEU A 75 5.13 -5.31 -6.18
C LEU A 75 5.50 -5.07 -7.64
N MET A 76 4.60 -5.43 -8.55
CA MET A 76 4.72 -5.13 -9.98
C MET A 76 3.82 -3.96 -10.36
N VAL A 77 4.42 -2.89 -10.84
CA VAL A 77 3.79 -1.58 -11.08
C VAL A 77 3.72 -1.28 -12.57
N GLU A 78 2.51 -1.09 -13.08
CA GLU A 78 2.21 -0.71 -14.47
C GLU A 78 1.33 0.57 -14.47
N PRO A 79 1.89 1.76 -14.76
CA PRO A 79 1.12 3.02 -14.71
C PRO A 79 0.26 3.27 -15.96
N THR A 80 0.44 2.49 -17.02
CA THR A 80 -0.14 2.74 -18.36
C THR A 80 0.26 4.11 -18.96
N GLU A 81 -0.20 4.39 -20.18
CA GLU A 81 -0.03 5.70 -20.81
C GLU A 81 -1.06 6.76 -20.39
N SER A 82 -2.14 6.34 -19.72
CA SER A 82 -3.30 7.18 -19.44
C SER A 82 -3.13 8.03 -18.19
N GLU A 83 -2.28 7.60 -17.26
CA GLU A 83 -2.05 8.33 -16.04
C GLU A 83 -1.22 9.59 -16.27
N SER A 84 -1.65 10.67 -15.60
CA SER A 84 -0.94 11.93 -15.65
C SER A 84 0.38 11.83 -14.86
N ARG A 85 1.36 12.67 -15.21
CA ARG A 85 2.58 12.78 -14.42
C ARG A 85 2.29 13.13 -12.94
N GLN A 86 1.28 13.96 -12.70
CA GLN A 86 0.89 14.36 -11.34
C GLN A 86 0.44 13.13 -10.53
N GLU A 87 -0.34 12.23 -11.13
CA GLU A 87 -0.76 10.99 -10.48
C GLU A 87 0.41 10.08 -10.16
N ILE A 88 1.32 9.94 -11.13
CA ILE A 88 2.53 9.14 -10.97
C ILE A 88 3.44 9.71 -9.88
N ASP A 89 3.56 11.04 -9.81
CA ASP A 89 4.29 11.73 -8.74
C ASP A 89 3.65 11.44 -7.37
N ARG A 90 2.32 11.52 -7.25
CA ARG A 90 1.61 11.16 -6.00
C ARG A 90 1.87 9.73 -5.57
N PHE A 91 1.84 8.77 -6.50
CA PHE A 91 2.15 7.37 -6.19
C PHE A 91 3.60 7.21 -5.73
N CYS A 92 4.55 7.84 -6.43
CA CYS A 92 5.97 7.77 -6.04
C CYS A 92 6.21 8.39 -4.66
N ASP A 93 5.59 9.53 -4.37
CA ASP A 93 5.72 10.22 -3.09
C ASP A 93 5.11 9.40 -1.95
N ALA A 94 3.97 8.73 -2.19
CA ALA A 94 3.39 7.78 -1.24
C ALA A 94 4.36 6.62 -0.94
N MET A 95 4.94 6.01 -1.97
CA MET A 95 5.90 4.92 -1.82
C MET A 95 7.16 5.35 -1.05
N ILE A 96 7.70 6.54 -1.36
CA ILE A 96 8.86 7.11 -0.66
C ILE A 96 8.51 7.41 0.80
N GLN A 97 7.33 7.97 1.07
CA GLN A 97 6.89 8.21 2.44
C GLN A 97 6.74 6.90 3.22
N ILE A 98 6.20 5.85 2.60
CA ILE A 98 6.14 4.51 3.20
C ILE A 98 7.56 3.98 3.50
N ARG A 99 8.56 4.27 2.66
CA ARG A 99 9.96 3.88 2.95
C ARG A 99 10.49 4.58 4.21
N GLN A 100 10.12 5.84 4.42
CA GLN A 100 10.46 6.59 5.62
C GLN A 100 9.72 6.04 6.86
N GLU A 101 8.46 5.65 6.72
CA GLU A 101 7.71 4.95 7.77
C GLU A 101 8.41 3.65 8.18
N ILE A 102 8.85 2.85 7.21
CA ILE A 102 9.65 1.64 7.46
C ILE A 102 10.95 1.98 8.18
N ALA A 103 11.62 3.09 7.82
CA ALA A 103 12.85 3.53 8.49
C ALA A 103 12.63 3.88 9.97
N ARG A 104 11.44 4.37 10.35
CA ARG A 104 11.07 4.63 11.75
C ARG A 104 10.87 3.33 12.54
N ILE A 105 10.45 2.26 11.88
CA ILE A 105 10.41 0.91 12.48
C ILE A 105 11.84 0.36 12.60
N GLU A 106 12.66 0.48 11.55
CA GLU A 106 14.06 0.03 11.53
C GLU A 106 14.91 0.71 12.64
N SER A 107 14.63 1.98 12.94
CA SER A 107 15.32 2.73 14.00
C SER A 107 14.81 2.42 15.42
N GLY A 108 13.69 1.70 15.53
CA GLY A 108 13.00 1.44 16.80
C GLY A 108 12.20 2.62 17.35
N GLU A 109 11.96 3.67 16.55
CA GLU A 109 11.05 4.76 16.93
C GLU A 109 9.61 4.25 17.04
N TRP A 110 9.20 3.39 16.11
CA TRP A 110 7.92 2.68 16.18
C TRP A 110 8.11 1.21 16.52
N PRO A 111 7.29 0.64 17.42
CA PRO A 111 7.22 -0.80 17.65
C PRO A 111 6.92 -1.56 16.36
N GLN A 112 7.56 -2.72 16.21
CA GLN A 112 7.37 -3.56 15.04
C GLN A 112 5.94 -4.13 14.96
N ASP A 113 5.26 -4.30 16.10
CA ASP A 113 3.92 -4.85 16.24
C ASP A 113 2.81 -3.78 16.34
N ASP A 114 3.17 -2.49 16.47
CA ASP A 114 2.22 -1.38 16.54
C ASP A 114 2.72 -0.13 15.79
N ASN A 115 2.37 -0.04 14.52
CA ASN A 115 2.78 1.03 13.61
C ASN A 115 1.77 1.17 12.44
N PRO A 116 1.84 2.26 11.65
CA PRO A 116 0.87 2.49 10.59
C PRO A 116 0.84 1.39 9.52
N LEU A 117 1.97 0.72 9.23
CA LEU A 117 2.01 -0.34 8.21
C LEU A 117 1.27 -1.60 8.66
N ILE A 118 1.49 -2.05 9.90
CA ILE A 118 0.85 -3.25 10.45
C ILE A 118 -0.65 -3.03 10.64
N ASN A 119 -1.03 -1.85 11.12
CA ASN A 119 -2.42 -1.53 11.43
C ASN A 119 -3.23 -1.04 10.22
N ALA A 120 -2.58 -0.83 9.06
CA ALA A 120 -3.27 -0.48 7.83
C ALA A 120 -4.16 -1.62 7.29
N PRO A 121 -5.26 -1.26 6.59
CA PRO A 121 -5.75 0.10 6.34
C PRO A 121 -6.54 0.64 7.54
N HIS A 122 -6.75 1.96 7.62
CA HIS A 122 -7.41 2.62 8.74
C HIS A 122 -8.82 3.13 8.39
N PRO A 123 -9.89 2.39 8.72
CA PRO A 123 -11.27 2.85 8.60
C PRO A 123 -11.55 4.11 9.41
N ALA A 124 -12.55 4.88 8.97
CA ALA A 124 -13.00 6.07 9.69
C ALA A 124 -13.46 5.74 11.12
N GLU A 125 -14.05 4.56 11.33
CA GLU A 125 -14.51 4.14 12.66
C GLU A 125 -13.36 4.00 13.65
N ASP A 126 -12.27 3.33 13.27
CA ASP A 126 -11.08 3.11 14.09
C ASP A 126 -10.43 4.44 14.49
N LEU A 127 -10.50 5.44 13.61
CA LEU A 127 -9.94 6.77 13.84
C LEU A 127 -10.83 7.64 14.73
N ILE A 128 -12.15 7.54 14.60
CA ILE A 128 -13.10 8.42 15.28
C ILE A 128 -13.49 7.87 16.67
N ARG A 129 -13.64 6.55 16.80
CA ARG A 129 -14.14 5.93 18.03
C ARG A 129 -13.00 5.58 18.98
N GLY A 130 -13.26 5.67 20.27
CA GLY A 130 -12.38 5.17 21.32
C GLY A 130 -11.12 6.00 21.60
N ASN A 131 -10.27 5.44 22.46
CA ASN A 131 -8.97 6.00 22.81
C ASN A 131 -7.95 5.62 21.75
N TRP A 132 -7.08 6.56 21.39
CA TRP A 132 -5.98 6.31 20.46
C TRP A 132 -4.72 5.98 21.26
N LEU A 133 -4.38 4.68 21.32
CA LEU A 133 -3.26 4.15 22.11
C LEU A 133 -2.03 3.81 21.26
N HIS A 134 -2.05 4.18 19.99
CA HIS A 134 -0.95 3.95 19.05
C HIS A 134 0.19 4.98 19.23
N PRO A 135 1.44 4.61 18.90
CA PRO A 135 2.61 5.49 19.00
C PRO A 135 2.73 6.49 17.82
N TYR A 136 1.76 6.48 16.91
CA TYR A 136 1.61 7.42 15.81
C TYR A 136 0.26 8.12 15.95
N SER A 137 0.08 9.25 15.28
CA SER A 137 -1.14 10.05 15.33
C SER A 137 -2.22 9.55 14.36
N ARG A 138 -3.47 9.95 14.62
CA ARG A 138 -4.59 9.75 13.68
C ARG A 138 -4.35 10.45 12.34
N GLU A 139 -3.63 11.56 12.35
CA GLU A 139 -3.25 12.29 11.14
C GLU A 139 -2.24 11.50 10.32
N GLU A 140 -1.19 10.95 10.94
CA GLU A 140 -0.27 10.03 10.26
C GLU A 140 -1.01 8.81 9.71
N ALA A 141 -2.02 8.30 10.42
CA ALA A 141 -2.82 7.18 9.96
C ALA A 141 -3.66 7.53 8.71
N ALA A 142 -4.40 8.65 8.72
CA ALA A 142 -5.42 8.98 7.73
C ALA A 142 -4.98 9.95 6.62
N PHE A 143 -4.02 10.83 6.91
CA PHE A 143 -3.53 11.88 6.00
C PHE A 143 -2.00 11.91 5.97
N PRO A 144 -1.35 10.81 5.55
CA PRO A 144 0.11 10.67 5.64
C PRO A 144 0.91 11.56 4.68
N LEU A 145 0.25 12.23 3.72
CA LEU A 145 0.84 13.28 2.88
C LEU A 145 0.02 14.56 3.02
N PRO A 146 0.65 15.74 2.84
CA PRO A 146 -0.03 17.03 2.80
C PRO A 146 -0.79 17.22 1.47
N LEU A 147 -1.61 16.24 1.09
CA LEU A 147 -2.52 16.31 -0.04
C LEU A 147 -3.83 16.97 0.39
N ASN A 148 -4.58 17.50 -0.59
CA ASN A 148 -5.88 18.12 -0.34
C ASN A 148 -6.79 17.15 0.41
N SER A 149 -7.18 17.50 1.63
CA SER A 149 -8.07 16.73 2.50
C SER A 149 -9.48 16.52 1.93
N GLU A 150 -9.80 17.17 0.79
CA GLU A 150 -11.12 17.14 0.17
C GLU A 150 -11.43 15.81 -0.54
N ASP A 151 -10.42 15.06 -0.99
CA ASP A 151 -10.58 13.84 -1.82
C ASP A 151 -10.22 12.55 -1.07
N LYS A 152 -10.48 12.48 0.25
CA LYS A 152 -10.15 11.29 1.06
C LYS A 152 -11.06 10.11 0.72
N TYR A 153 -10.46 9.03 0.22
CA TYR A 153 -11.09 7.71 0.20
C TYR A 153 -10.94 7.03 1.57
N TRP A 154 -12.05 6.51 2.11
CA TRP A 154 -12.08 5.77 3.37
C TRP A 154 -12.15 4.26 3.11
N PRO A 155 -11.20 3.46 3.62
CA PRO A 155 -11.33 2.01 3.59
C PRO A 155 -12.57 1.61 4.42
N PRO A 156 -13.48 0.78 3.88
CA PRO A 156 -14.75 0.47 4.54
C PRO A 156 -14.58 -0.50 5.72
N VAL A 157 -13.48 -1.25 5.76
CA VAL A 157 -13.15 -2.26 6.78
C VAL A 157 -11.66 -2.26 7.03
N SER A 158 -11.26 -2.74 8.21
CA SER A 158 -9.86 -2.96 8.56
C SER A 158 -9.29 -4.17 7.81
N ARG A 159 -8.04 -4.56 8.13
CA ARG A 159 -7.34 -5.65 7.45
C ARG A 159 -8.14 -6.96 7.55
N ILE A 160 -8.35 -7.58 6.39
CA ILE A 160 -9.08 -8.85 6.26
C ILE A 160 -8.22 -10.01 6.79
N ASP A 161 -8.80 -10.86 7.64
CA ASP A 161 -8.19 -12.14 8.06
C ASP A 161 -8.51 -13.24 7.03
N GLY A 162 -7.59 -13.44 6.09
CA GLY A 162 -7.72 -14.48 5.07
C GLY A 162 -7.71 -15.91 5.63
N VAL A 163 -6.92 -16.17 6.68
CA VAL A 163 -6.78 -17.51 7.27
C VAL A 163 -8.07 -17.91 7.97
N HIS A 164 -8.73 -16.98 8.65
CA HIS A 164 -10.03 -17.22 9.25
C HIS A 164 -11.09 -17.53 8.18
N GLY A 165 -11.12 -16.78 7.08
CA GLY A 165 -12.06 -17.01 5.97
C GLY A 165 -11.93 -18.40 5.36
N ASP A 166 -10.70 -18.85 5.11
CA ASP A 166 -10.43 -20.19 4.56
C ASP A 166 -10.85 -21.31 5.54
N ARG A 167 -10.71 -21.08 6.84
CA ARG A 167 -11.10 -22.04 7.89
C ARG A 167 -12.60 -22.05 8.19
N ASN A 168 -13.30 -20.95 7.92
CA ASN A 168 -14.73 -20.76 8.22
C ASN A 168 -15.49 -20.38 6.95
N LEU A 169 -15.46 -21.28 5.98
CA LEU A 169 -15.98 -21.03 4.64
C LEU A 169 -17.49 -20.76 4.64
N VAL A 170 -17.87 -19.50 4.41
CA VAL A 170 -19.25 -19.07 4.20
C VAL A 170 -19.34 -18.38 2.85
N CYS A 171 -20.04 -19.00 1.89
CA CYS A 171 -20.16 -18.54 0.50
C CYS A 171 -21.58 -18.12 0.10
N ASN A 172 -22.46 -17.93 1.08
CA ASN A 172 -23.81 -17.41 0.94
C ASN A 172 -23.98 -16.22 1.88
N CYS A 173 -24.98 -15.37 1.62
CA CYS A 173 -25.31 -14.32 2.57
C CYS A 173 -25.62 -14.95 3.94
N PRO A 174 -25.03 -14.44 5.03
CA PRO A 174 -25.41 -14.87 6.37
C PRO A 174 -26.89 -14.55 6.61
N ASP A 175 -27.52 -15.32 7.48
CA ASP A 175 -28.90 -15.05 7.89
C ASP A 175 -28.97 -13.63 8.47
N PRO A 176 -29.94 -12.78 8.08
CA PRO A 176 -30.04 -11.42 8.61
C PRO A 176 -30.05 -11.34 10.14
N ARG A 177 -30.55 -12.37 10.83
CA ARG A 177 -30.55 -12.48 12.30
C ARG A 177 -29.15 -12.52 12.91
N PHE A 178 -28.15 -12.95 12.14
CA PHE A 178 -26.75 -12.93 12.56
C PHE A 178 -26.27 -11.51 12.92
N PHE A 179 -26.82 -10.47 12.27
CA PHE A 179 -26.47 -9.08 12.55
C PHE A 179 -27.23 -8.48 13.75
N GLU A 180 -28.30 -9.12 14.22
CA GLU A 180 -29.04 -8.70 15.42
C GLU A 180 -28.21 -8.99 16.68
N ASP A 181 -27.47 -10.10 16.69
CA ASP A 181 -26.62 -10.51 17.81
C ASP A 181 -25.31 -9.70 17.92
N LEU A 182 -24.89 -9.01 16.84
CA LEU A 182 -23.66 -8.19 16.80
C LEU A 182 -23.85 -6.76 17.35
N GLN A 183 -25.09 -6.34 17.63
CA GLN A 183 -25.40 -5.01 18.19
C GLN A 183 -25.50 -5.00 19.72
N GLY A 184 -25.14 -6.10 20.39
CA GLY A 184 -25.15 -6.26 21.85
C GLY A 184 -23.86 -5.85 22.54
#